data_AF-A0A386TU02-F1
#
_entry.id   AF-A0A386TU02-F1
#
_cell.length_a   1.000
_cell.length_b   1.000
_cell.length_c   1.000
_cell.angle_alpha   90.00
_cell.angle_beta   90.00
_cell.angle_gamma   90.00
#
_symmetry.space_group_name_H-M   'P 1'
#
loop_
_entity.id
_entity.type
_entity.pdbx_description
1 polymer ?
#
loop_
_entity_poly.entity_id
_entity_poly.type
_entity_poly.pdbx_seq_one_letter_code
_entity_poly.pdbx_strand_id
1 'polypeptide(L)'
;RCVAAEVTPPSPLPSDVRGYPLPRRDLVCKATQILLQQTASFSDPFSDLSDYLQSFSITLTPLEASEILKALKNPSLALKFFQFCPSISPNFRHESFTYNRVFLILSKSTSPLRFDQARSLLDEMDRRGISGSISTVNILIGFFG
;
A
#
# COMPACT_ATOMS: atom_id res chain seq x y z
N ARG A 1 37.89 -39.63 4.07
CA ARG A 1 37.89 -38.30 4.73
C ARG A 1 36.71 -37.52 4.18
N CYS A 2 35.63 -37.36 4.94
CA CYS A 2 34.48 -36.56 4.52
C CYS A 2 34.80 -35.09 4.78
N VAL A 3 34.70 -34.26 3.74
CA VAL A 3 34.83 -32.81 3.86
C VAL A 3 33.44 -32.26 4.16
N ALA A 4 33.22 -31.84 5.40
CA ALA A 4 32.03 -31.07 5.75
C ALA A 4 32.29 -29.61 5.34
N ALA A 5 31.50 -29.10 4.40
CA ALA A 5 31.50 -27.68 4.08
C ALA A 5 30.56 -26.98 5.08
N GLU A 6 31.11 -26.17 5.97
CA GLU A 6 30.33 -25.28 6.82
C GLU A 6 29.86 -24.10 5.97
N VAL A 7 28.55 -24.01 5.74
CA VAL A 7 27.94 -22.86 5.06
C VAL A 7 27.64 -21.83 6.13
N THR A 8 28.45 -20.77 6.18
CA THR A 8 28.16 -19.63 7.04
C THR A 8 26.83 -19.00 6.57
N PRO A 9 25.82 -18.85 7.45
CA PRO A 9 24.57 -18.22 7.06
C PRO A 9 24.86 -16.78 6.61
N PRO A 10 24.17 -16.27 5.57
CA PRO A 10 24.34 -14.90 5.11
C PRO A 10 24.08 -13.93 6.27
N SER A 11 24.88 -12.86 6.34
CA SER A 11 24.69 -11.81 7.33
C SER A 11 23.27 -11.24 7.22
N PRO A 12 22.57 -11.02 8.35
CA PRO A 12 21.22 -10.49 8.32
C PRO A 12 21.22 -9.12 7.64
N LEU A 13 20.24 -8.91 6.77
CA LEU A 13 20.10 -7.67 6.03
C LEU A 13 20.00 -6.48 6.99
N PRO A 14 20.62 -5.33 6.66
CA PRO A 14 20.54 -4.14 7.50
C PRO A 14 19.08 -3.78 7.72
N SER A 15 18.71 -3.51 8.97
CA SER A 15 17.33 -3.21 9.33
C SER A 15 17.07 -1.70 9.37
N ASP A 16 15.85 -1.27 9.10
CA ASP A 16 15.44 0.11 9.32
C ASP A 16 15.34 0.45 10.81
N VAL A 17 15.03 1.70 11.14
CA VAL A 17 14.88 2.20 12.52
C VAL A 17 13.78 1.48 13.34
N ARG A 18 12.95 0.66 12.69
CA ARG A 18 11.89 -0.13 13.29
C ARG A 18 12.20 -1.64 13.31
N GLY A 19 13.40 -2.04 12.88
CA GLY A 19 13.86 -3.43 12.91
C GLY A 19 13.48 -4.26 11.68
N TYR A 20 13.01 -3.63 10.58
CA TYR A 20 12.65 -4.38 9.37
C TYR A 20 13.84 -4.51 8.41
N PRO A 21 14.13 -5.72 7.90
CA PRO A 21 15.24 -5.92 6.97
C PRO A 21 15.03 -5.12 5.67
N LEU A 22 16.02 -4.32 5.30
CA LEU A 22 16.14 -3.72 3.97
C LEU A 22 16.43 -4.84 2.96
N PRO A 23 15.90 -4.79 1.73
CA PRO A 23 15.38 -3.61 1.07
C PRO A 23 13.85 -3.53 1.06
N ARG A 24 13.27 -2.67 1.92
CA ARG A 24 11.83 -2.31 1.87
C ARG A 24 11.40 -1.74 0.52
N ARG A 25 12.35 -1.16 -0.23
CA ARG A 25 12.14 -0.71 -1.61
C ARG A 25 11.78 -1.87 -2.55
N ASP A 26 12.39 -3.04 -2.36
CA ASP A 26 12.13 -4.19 -3.23
C ASP A 26 10.75 -4.78 -2.93
N LEU A 27 10.31 -4.74 -1.67
CA LEU A 27 8.93 -5.07 -1.29
C LEU A 27 7.93 -4.18 -2.04
N VAL A 28 8.10 -2.85 -1.96
CA VAL A 28 7.21 -1.90 -2.65
C VAL A 28 7.22 -2.15 -4.17
N CYS A 29 8.40 -2.35 -4.76
CA CYS A 29 8.53 -2.65 -6.19
C CYS A 29 7.82 -3.95 -6.56
N LYS A 30 8.03 -5.03 -5.80
CA LYS A 30 7.46 -6.36 -6.07
C LYS A 30 5.94 -6.35 -5.89
N ALA A 31 5.45 -5.76 -4.81
CA ALA A 31 4.01 -5.59 -4.58
C ALA A 31 3.35 -4.78 -5.69
N THR A 32 4.00 -3.68 -6.12
CA THR A 32 3.53 -2.88 -7.25
C THR A 32 3.49 -3.70 -8.55
N GLN A 33 4.52 -4.51 -8.82
CA GLN A 33 4.56 -5.37 -10.00
C GLN A 33 3.42 -6.39 -9.99
N ILE A 34 3.17 -7.05 -8.87
CA ILE A 34 2.05 -8.00 -8.71
C ILE A 34 0.72 -7.31 -9.04
N LEU A 35 0.48 -6.12 -8.47
CA LEU A 35 -0.75 -5.36 -8.69
C LEU A 35 -0.94 -4.89 -10.15
N LEU A 36 0.15 -4.62 -10.86
CA LEU A 36 0.12 -4.14 -12.25
C LEU A 36 0.07 -5.27 -13.29
N GLN A 37 0.46 -6.50 -12.95
CA GLN A 37 0.57 -7.64 -13.87
C GLN A 37 -0.77 -8.28 -14.27
N GLN A 38 -1.85 -7.51 -14.36
CA GLN A 38 -3.23 -7.95 -14.64
C GLN A 38 -3.44 -8.67 -15.99
N THR A 39 -2.40 -8.96 -16.78
CA THR A 39 -2.51 -9.31 -18.20
C THR A 39 -1.88 -10.65 -18.59
N ALA A 40 -1.33 -11.44 -17.67
CA ALA A 40 -0.66 -12.71 -18.03
C ALA A 40 -1.16 -13.97 -17.28
N SER A 41 -1.79 -13.81 -16.11
CA SER A 41 -2.33 -14.89 -15.30
C SER A 41 -3.82 -14.67 -15.07
N PHE A 42 -4.60 -15.74 -15.01
CA PHE A 42 -6.03 -15.71 -14.63
C PHE A 42 -6.25 -15.45 -13.12
N SER A 43 -5.16 -15.25 -12.36
CA SER A 43 -5.21 -15.00 -10.92
C SER A 43 -5.57 -13.55 -10.58
N ASP A 44 -6.25 -13.37 -9.45
CA ASP A 44 -6.56 -12.05 -8.90
C ASP A 44 -5.29 -11.44 -8.26
N PRO A 45 -4.88 -10.22 -8.64
CA PRO A 45 -3.62 -9.64 -8.17
C PRO A 45 -3.58 -9.35 -6.66
N PHE A 46 -4.73 -9.22 -5.99
CA PHE A 46 -4.77 -9.03 -4.54
C PHE A 46 -4.53 -10.34 -3.80
N SER A 47 -5.02 -11.44 -4.35
CA SER A 47 -4.72 -12.80 -3.88
C SER A 47 -3.23 -13.10 -4.04
N ASP A 48 -2.65 -12.83 -5.21
CA ASP A 48 -1.22 -13.01 -5.46
C ASP A 48 -0.35 -12.14 -4.53
N LEU A 49 -0.80 -10.92 -4.22
CA LEU A 49 -0.11 -10.05 -3.27
C LEU A 49 -0.21 -10.59 -1.84
N SER A 50 -1.37 -11.10 -1.44
CA SER A 50 -1.58 -11.74 -0.13
C SER A 50 -0.66 -12.95 0.03
N ASP A 51 -0.63 -13.83 -0.96
CA ASP A 51 0.19 -15.04 -0.96
C ASP A 51 1.68 -14.70 -0.90
N TYR A 52 2.10 -13.70 -1.67
CA TYR A 52 3.47 -13.18 -1.60
C TYR A 52 3.82 -12.70 -0.19
N LEU A 53 3.01 -11.83 0.41
CA LEU A 53 3.27 -11.32 1.76
C LEU A 53 3.28 -12.43 2.81
N GLN A 54 2.36 -13.39 2.72
CA GLN A 54 2.26 -14.53 3.63
C GLN A 54 3.44 -15.48 3.50
N SER A 55 3.89 -15.78 2.28
CA SER A 55 5.02 -16.70 2.02
C SER A 55 6.33 -16.25 2.66
N PHE A 56 6.50 -14.93 2.86
CA PHE A 56 7.66 -14.33 3.53
C PHE A 56 7.37 -13.81 4.93
N SER A 57 6.15 -14.02 5.46
CA SER A 57 5.70 -13.47 6.75
C SER A 57 5.91 -11.94 6.87
N ILE A 58 5.71 -11.21 5.76
CA ILE A 58 5.90 -9.77 5.68
C ILE A 58 4.59 -9.05 6.02
N THR A 59 4.69 -7.99 6.80
CA THR A 59 3.59 -7.06 7.03
C THR A 59 3.84 -5.76 6.28
N LEU A 60 2.80 -5.23 5.63
CA LEU A 60 2.87 -3.94 4.97
C LEU A 60 2.67 -2.82 6.00
N THR A 61 3.49 -1.77 5.94
CA THR A 61 3.27 -0.56 6.74
C THR A 61 2.44 0.47 5.98
N PRO A 62 1.78 1.42 6.66
CA PRO A 62 1.04 2.49 5.97
C PRO A 62 1.94 3.32 5.04
N LEU A 63 3.21 3.52 5.41
CA LEU A 63 4.19 4.20 4.57
C LEU A 63 4.46 3.46 3.25
N GLU A 64 4.67 2.15 3.30
CA GLU A 64 4.86 1.33 2.10
C GLU A 64 3.59 1.27 1.26
N ALA A 65 2.42 1.15 1.89
CA ALA A 65 1.14 1.24 1.20
C ALA A 65 1.00 2.58 0.46
N SER A 66 1.40 3.70 1.08
CA SER A 66 1.45 5.01 0.41
C SER A 66 2.39 5.04 -0.79
N GLU A 67 3.56 4.39 -0.72
CA GLU A 67 4.50 4.32 -1.84
C GLU A 67 4.04 3.37 -2.95
N ILE A 68 3.33 2.29 -2.63
CA ILE A 68 2.66 1.45 -3.63
C ILE A 68 1.55 2.28 -4.30
N LEU A 69 0.68 2.94 -3.54
CA LEU A 69 -0.37 3.82 -4.06
C LEU A 69 0.18 4.90 -4.99
N LYS A 70 1.36 5.46 -4.68
CA LYS A 70 2.07 6.43 -5.55
C LYS A 70 2.38 5.86 -6.93
N ALA A 71 2.73 4.58 -6.99
CA ALA A 71 3.12 3.91 -8.23
C ALA A 71 1.91 3.44 -9.06
N LEU A 72 0.75 3.24 -8.43
CA LEU A 72 -0.49 2.88 -9.11
C LEU A 72 -1.10 4.08 -9.83
N LYS A 73 -0.97 4.11 -11.17
CA LYS A 73 -1.49 5.20 -12.01
C LYS A 73 -3.00 5.15 -12.23
N ASN A 74 -3.62 3.98 -12.09
CA ASN A 74 -5.05 3.80 -12.30
C ASN A 74 -5.82 4.10 -10.99
N PRO A 75 -6.72 5.10 -10.96
CA PRO A 75 -7.43 5.47 -9.75
C PRO A 75 -8.29 4.35 -9.14
N SER A 76 -8.95 3.55 -9.99
CA SER A 76 -9.79 2.44 -9.55
C SER A 76 -8.95 1.33 -8.90
N LEU A 77 -7.79 0.99 -9.48
CA LEU A 77 -6.87 0.01 -8.91
C LEU A 77 -6.28 0.51 -7.58
N ALA A 78 -5.87 1.78 -7.52
CA ALA A 78 -5.36 2.38 -6.29
C ALA A 78 -6.40 2.36 -5.17
N LEU A 79 -7.67 2.70 -5.46
CA LEU A 79 -8.74 2.65 -4.46
C LEU A 79 -9.00 1.22 -3.99
N LYS A 80 -9.06 0.23 -4.89
CA LYS A 80 -9.19 -1.18 -4.52
C LYS A 80 -8.04 -1.65 -3.64
N PHE A 81 -6.80 -1.27 -3.97
CA PHE A 81 -5.64 -1.58 -3.15
C PHE A 81 -5.72 -0.93 -1.77
N PHE A 82 -6.12 0.34 -1.69
CA PHE A 82 -6.35 1.01 -0.41
C PHE A 82 -7.38 0.25 0.45
N GLN A 83 -8.50 -0.17 -0.14
CA GLN A 83 -9.55 -0.94 0.55
C GLN A 83 -9.09 -2.35 0.94
N PHE A 84 -8.17 -2.95 0.18
CA PHE A 84 -7.58 -4.25 0.46
C PHE A 84 -6.56 -4.21 1.61
N CYS A 85 -5.81 -3.12 1.81
CA CYS A 85 -4.73 -3.08 2.81
C CYS A 85 -5.13 -3.57 4.23
N PRO A 86 -6.30 -3.22 4.80
CA PRO A 86 -6.74 -3.74 6.09
C PRO A 86 -6.89 -5.28 6.16
N SER A 87 -7.06 -5.99 5.04
CA SER A 87 -7.12 -7.46 5.04
C SER A 87 -5.75 -8.12 5.08
N ILE A 88 -4.66 -7.38 4.84
CA ILE A 88 -3.29 -7.91 4.86
C ILE A 88 -2.85 -8.28 6.28
N SER A 89 -3.28 -7.50 7.28
CA SER A 89 -2.94 -7.75 8.68
C SER A 89 -4.00 -7.14 9.60
N PRO A 90 -4.38 -7.82 10.70
CA PRO A 90 -5.34 -7.28 11.67
C PRO A 90 -4.84 -5.98 12.34
N ASN A 91 -3.53 -5.73 12.33
CA ASN A 91 -2.92 -4.54 12.91
C ASN A 91 -2.71 -3.42 11.89
N PHE A 92 -2.98 -3.65 10.60
CA PHE A 92 -2.84 -2.62 9.58
C PHE A 92 -3.91 -1.55 9.75
N ARG A 93 -3.48 -0.29 9.81
CA ARG A 93 -4.39 0.87 9.87
C ARG A 93 -3.88 1.96 8.95
N HIS A 94 -4.78 2.49 8.13
CA HIS A 94 -4.50 3.69 7.35
C HIS A 94 -4.24 4.88 8.27
N GLU A 95 -3.46 5.82 7.77
CA GLU A 95 -3.12 7.07 8.45
C GLU A 95 -3.51 8.25 7.55
N SER A 96 -3.52 9.45 8.09
CA SER A 96 -3.95 10.66 7.35
C SER A 96 -3.23 10.82 6.00
N PHE A 97 -1.94 10.46 5.93
CA PHE A 97 -1.17 10.55 4.69
C PHE A 97 -1.55 9.49 3.64
N THR A 98 -2.06 8.31 4.03
CA THR A 98 -2.54 7.31 3.06
C THR A 98 -3.88 7.74 2.47
N TYR A 99 -4.76 8.36 3.26
CA TYR A 99 -5.97 9.01 2.75
C TYR A 99 -5.64 10.17 1.81
N ASN A 100 -4.71 11.06 2.19
CA ASN A 100 -4.24 12.16 1.34
C ASN A 100 -3.74 11.67 -0.02
N ARG A 101 -3.05 10.52 -0.03
CA ARG A 101 -2.61 9.89 -1.27
C ARG A 101 -3.78 9.53 -2.17
N VAL A 102 -4.82 8.90 -1.62
CA VAL A 102 -6.00 8.49 -2.40
C VAL A 102 -6.78 9.71 -2.87
N PHE A 103 -6.95 10.75 -2.05
CA PHE A 103 -7.58 12.00 -2.49
C PHE A 103 -6.84 12.64 -3.67
N LEU A 104 -5.50 12.67 -3.66
CA LEU A 104 -4.69 13.14 -4.78
C LEU A 104 -4.80 12.27 -6.04
N ILE A 105 -5.07 10.98 -5.89
CA ILE A 105 -5.30 10.07 -7.02
C ILE A 105 -6.70 10.31 -7.59
N LEU A 106 -7.71 10.43 -6.73
CA LEU A 106 -9.08 10.73 -7.14
C LEU A 106 -9.18 12.11 -7.79
N SER A 107 -8.38 13.11 -7.36
CA SER A 107 -8.42 14.46 -7.95
C SER A 107 -8.04 14.48 -9.43
N LYS A 108 -7.25 13.49 -9.86
CA LYS A 108 -6.81 13.31 -11.25
C LYS A 108 -7.71 12.34 -12.02
N SER A 109 -8.69 11.73 -11.36
CA SER A 109 -9.63 10.81 -11.98
C SER A 109 -10.68 11.58 -12.78
N THR A 110 -11.04 11.06 -13.95
CA THR A 110 -12.18 11.55 -14.74
C THR A 110 -13.50 10.85 -14.38
N SER A 111 -13.46 9.87 -13.46
CA SER A 111 -14.66 9.14 -13.03
C SER A 111 -15.67 10.09 -12.37
N PRO A 112 -16.96 10.04 -12.75
CA PRO A 112 -17.99 10.85 -12.10
C PRO A 112 -18.18 10.45 -10.62
N LEU A 113 -17.86 9.20 -10.26
CA LEU A 113 -17.99 8.68 -8.90
C LEU A 113 -16.91 9.19 -7.94
N ARG A 114 -15.89 9.92 -8.44
CA ARG A 114 -14.76 10.36 -7.62
C ARG A 114 -15.18 11.17 -6.39
N PHE A 115 -16.24 11.97 -6.52
CA PHE A 115 -16.74 12.82 -5.44
C PHE A 115 -17.42 11.99 -4.33
N ASP A 116 -18.22 11.00 -4.69
CA ASP A 116 -18.84 10.09 -3.72
C ASP A 116 -17.80 9.23 -3.03
N GLN A 117 -16.80 8.76 -3.77
CA GLN A 117 -15.65 8.03 -3.21
C GLN A 117 -14.86 8.90 -2.23
N ALA A 118 -14.60 10.17 -2.56
CA ALA A 118 -13.92 11.08 -1.65
C ALA A 118 -14.74 11.35 -0.38
N ARG A 119 -16.05 11.56 -0.50
CA ARG A 119 -16.94 11.70 0.67
C ARG A 119 -16.93 10.46 1.55
N SER A 120 -17.07 9.27 0.96
CA SER A 120 -17.02 8.01 1.70
C SER A 120 -15.69 7.81 2.43
N LEU A 121 -14.57 8.26 1.88
CA LEU A 121 -13.27 8.22 2.54
C LEU A 121 -13.18 9.21 3.71
N LEU A 122 -13.80 10.39 3.62
CA LEU A 122 -13.88 11.34 4.74
C LEU A 122 -14.72 10.79 5.88
N ASP A 123 -15.87 10.20 5.57
CA ASP A 123 -16.72 9.54 6.56
C ASP A 123 -15.98 8.37 7.22
N GLU A 124 -15.16 7.65 6.46
CA GLU A 124 -14.31 6.61 7.01
C GLU A 124 -13.22 7.16 7.95
N MET A 125 -12.56 8.26 7.58
CA MET A 125 -11.58 8.93 8.44
C MET A 125 -12.22 9.33 9.78
N ASP A 126 -13.39 9.96 9.74
CA ASP A 126 -14.13 10.39 10.94
C ASP A 126 -14.50 9.20 11.82
N ARG A 127 -15.13 8.17 11.23
CA ARG A 127 -15.51 6.93 11.94
C ARG A 127 -14.31 6.21 12.58
N ARG A 128 -13.13 6.30 11.98
CA ARG A 128 -11.89 5.70 12.51
C ARG A 128 -11.11 6.64 13.45
N GLY A 129 -11.58 7.87 13.67
CA GLY A 129 -10.90 8.87 14.49
C GLY A 129 -9.58 9.37 13.89
N ILE A 130 -9.43 9.30 12.56
CA ILE A 130 -8.22 9.73 11.85
C ILE A 130 -8.35 11.21 11.53
N SER A 131 -7.64 12.05 12.28
CA SER A 131 -7.61 13.49 12.02
C SER A 131 -6.93 13.81 10.70
N GLY A 132 -7.58 14.64 9.87
CA GLY A 132 -6.97 15.22 8.68
C GLY A 132 -5.82 16.17 9.06
N SER A 133 -4.88 16.35 8.13
CA SER A 133 -3.81 17.34 8.24
C SER A 133 -4.13 18.60 7.43
N ILE A 134 -3.30 19.65 7.54
CA ILE A 134 -3.37 20.83 6.65
C ILE A 134 -3.30 20.39 5.18
N SER A 135 -2.48 19.38 4.86
CA SER A 135 -2.44 18.80 3.52
C SER A 135 -3.78 18.20 3.10
N THR A 136 -4.48 17.53 4.01
CA THR A 136 -5.83 17.00 3.74
C THR A 136 -6.76 18.14 3.32
N VAL A 137 -6.82 19.21 4.09
CA VAL A 137 -7.66 20.38 3.80
C VAL A 137 -7.31 20.99 2.44
N ASN A 138 -6.02 21.24 2.17
CA ASN A 138 -5.58 21.83 0.90
C ASN A 138 -5.94 20.95 -0.31
N ILE A 139 -5.80 19.63 -0.17
CA ILE A 139 -6.17 18.68 -1.22
C ILE A 139 -7.68 18.73 -1.47
N LEU A 140 -8.50 18.74 -0.42
CA LEU A 140 -9.96 18.74 -0.55
C LEU A 140 -10.49 20.05 -1.14
N ILE A 141 -9.91 21.20 -0.78
CA ILE A 141 -10.22 22.48 -1.41
C ILE A 141 -9.98 22.41 -2.91
N GLY A 142 -8.81 21.92 -3.35
CA GLY A 142 -8.52 21.77 -4.77
C GLY A 142 -9.28 20.63 -5.47
N PHE A 143 -9.89 19.72 -4.70
CA PHE A 143 -10.65 18.59 -5.25
C PHE A 143 -12.13 18.94 -5.49
N PHE A 144 -12.74 19.69 -4.56
CA PHE A 144 -14.16 20.05 -4.56
C PHE A 144 -14.46 21.47 -5.01
N GLY A 145 -13.49 22.40 -4.87
CA GLY A 145 -13.58 23.76 -5.39
C GLY A 145 -13.30 23.83 -6.87
#